data_AF-E6QHK4-F1
#
_entry.id   AF-E6QHK4-F1
#
_cell.length_a   1.000
_cell.length_b   1.000
_cell.length_c   1.000
_cell.angle_alpha   90.00
_cell.angle_beta   90.00
_cell.angle_gamma   90.00
#
_symmetry.space_group_name_H-M   'P 1'
#
loop_
_entity.id
_entity.type
_entity.pdbx_description
1 polymer ?
#
loop_
_entity_poly.entity_id
_entity_poly.type
_entity_poly.pdbx_seq_one_letter_code
_entity_poly.pdbx_strand_id
1 'polypeptide(L)'
;MALIFSSVILFSGSALPHPEVFRKVGFWGLAATLAGALFLAAIRLAGGLVASFFEKSIGILSETLATAVGDKIRNFRAGLNTLRSPADMLLTLGLSLAMWVLITTAYLQTSRAFTDPQLHAMTLAQGMVLMASSGVASVIQLPVVGWFTQIGLVAGVFIKLFAVDPEAATACAATLLGVTFLSILPVGLVWAHIEHVSLRKIAIESEHAGEEILDAMAGHNSTHHAEPTPSSTPE
;
A
#
# COMPACT_ATOMS: atom_id res chain seq x y z
N MET A 1 5.36 -7.60 1.78
CA MET A 1 4.97 -7.51 0.36
C MET A 1 6.17 -7.49 -0.58
N ALA A 2 6.95 -6.40 -0.65
CA ALA A 2 7.94 -6.20 -1.71
C ALA A 2 9.07 -7.26 -1.75
N LEU A 3 9.51 -7.79 -0.60
CA LEU A 3 10.47 -8.90 -0.56
C LEU A 3 9.93 -10.17 -1.22
N ILE A 4 8.68 -10.52 -0.92
CA ILE A 4 8.01 -11.72 -1.46
C ILE A 4 7.82 -11.53 -2.97
N PHE A 5 7.31 -10.37 -3.37
CA PHE A 5 7.08 -10.02 -4.77
C PHE A 5 8.36 -10.10 -5.61
N SER A 6 9.42 -9.44 -5.14
CA SER A 6 10.70 -9.39 -5.85
C SER A 6 11.42 -10.74 -5.89
N SER A 7 11.34 -11.53 -4.82
CA SER A 7 11.92 -12.88 -4.79
C SER A 7 11.20 -13.80 -5.78
N VAL A 8 9.86 -13.85 -5.73
CA VAL A 8 9.08 -14.71 -6.62
C VAL A 8 9.31 -14.35 -8.08
N ILE A 9 9.30 -13.07 -8.45
CA ILE A 9 9.52 -12.63 -9.84
C ILE A 9 10.93 -12.96 -10.31
N LEU A 10 11.95 -12.81 -9.46
CA LEU A 10 13.34 -13.11 -9.82
C LEU A 10 13.53 -14.61 -10.11
N PHE A 11 12.86 -15.48 -9.36
CA PHE A 11 12.96 -16.94 -9.49
C PHE A 11 12.00 -17.56 -10.53
N SER A 12 11.10 -16.78 -11.13
CA SER A 12 10.06 -17.27 -12.06
C SER A 12 10.22 -16.74 -13.50
N GLY A 13 11.40 -16.26 -13.86
CA GLY A 13 11.70 -15.49 -15.07
C GLY A 13 11.39 -16.11 -16.43
N SER A 14 10.82 -17.32 -16.52
CA SER A 14 10.34 -17.92 -17.78
C SER A 14 8.81 -18.05 -17.87
N ALA A 15 8.07 -17.77 -16.80
CA ALA A 15 6.62 -18.00 -16.71
C ALA A 15 5.75 -16.73 -16.92
N LEU A 16 6.37 -15.57 -17.15
CA LEU A 16 5.70 -14.28 -17.28
C LEU A 16 5.79 -13.72 -18.71
N PRO A 17 4.74 -13.03 -19.21
CA PRO A 17 4.82 -12.30 -20.48
C PRO A 17 5.86 -11.16 -20.34
N HIS A 18 6.76 -11.00 -21.31
CA HIS A 18 7.93 -10.09 -21.23
C HIS A 18 8.91 -10.38 -20.08
N PRO A 19 9.55 -11.56 -20.07
CA PRO A 19 10.38 -12.05 -18.97
C PRO A 19 11.56 -11.11 -18.60
N GLU A 20 12.11 -10.38 -19.56
CA GLU A 20 13.21 -9.45 -19.31
C GLU A 20 12.80 -8.21 -18.51
N VAL A 21 11.61 -7.67 -18.77
CA VAL A 21 11.08 -6.51 -18.05
C VAL A 21 10.74 -6.90 -16.62
N PHE A 22 10.05 -8.02 -16.45
CA PHE A 22 9.71 -8.53 -15.11
C PHE A 22 10.95 -8.90 -14.30
N ARG A 23 11.99 -9.48 -14.90
CA ARG A 23 13.25 -9.76 -14.21
C ARG A 23 13.95 -8.48 -13.75
N LYS A 24 13.97 -7.43 -14.58
CA LYS A 24 14.53 -6.12 -14.19
C LYS A 24 13.71 -5.48 -13.06
N VAL A 25 12.39 -5.50 -13.16
CA VAL A 25 11.49 -4.98 -12.11
C VAL A 25 11.65 -5.77 -10.81
N GLY A 26 11.74 -7.10 -10.89
CA GLY A 26 11.98 -7.98 -9.74
C GLY A 26 13.31 -7.67 -9.05
N PHE A 27 14.39 -7.51 -9.83
CA PHE A 27 15.71 -7.15 -9.31
C PHE A 27 15.73 -5.77 -8.64
N TRP A 28 15.22 -4.74 -9.33
CA TRP A 28 15.15 -3.38 -8.77
C TRP A 28 14.23 -3.31 -7.55
N GLY A 29 13.11 -4.05 -7.57
CA GLY A 29 12.23 -4.18 -6.42
C GLY A 29 12.93 -4.85 -5.24
N LEU A 30 13.75 -5.88 -5.47
CA LEU A 30 14.50 -6.56 -4.42
C LEU A 30 15.52 -5.59 -3.82
N ALA A 31 16.28 -4.90 -4.67
CA ALA A 31 17.27 -3.92 -4.27
C ALA A 31 16.63 -2.78 -3.46
N ALA A 32 15.51 -2.22 -3.93
CA ALA A 32 14.76 -1.18 -3.23
C ALA A 32 14.21 -1.68 -1.89
N THR A 33 13.76 -2.93 -1.82
CA THR A 33 13.22 -3.47 -0.56
C THR A 33 14.33 -3.75 0.45
N LEU A 34 15.48 -4.27 0.01
CA LEU A 34 16.64 -4.46 0.86
C LEU A 34 17.18 -3.10 1.35
N ALA A 35 17.27 -2.11 0.46
CA ALA A 35 17.64 -0.75 0.81
C ALA A 35 16.66 -0.15 1.83
N GLY A 36 15.35 -0.32 1.62
CA GLY A 36 14.32 0.10 2.57
C GLY A 36 14.43 -0.60 3.92
N ALA A 37 14.66 -1.92 3.94
CA ALA A 37 14.86 -2.68 5.18
C ALA A 37 16.12 -2.22 5.94
N LEU A 38 17.22 -1.98 5.23
CA LEU A 38 18.45 -1.41 5.79
C LEU A 38 18.23 0.01 6.30
N PHE A 39 17.47 0.82 5.58
CA PHE A 39 17.11 2.18 6.00
C PHE A 39 16.24 2.17 7.26
N LEU A 40 15.26 1.27 7.35
CA LEU A 40 14.46 1.07 8.56
C LEU A 40 15.32 0.60 9.74
N ALA A 41 16.27 -0.30 9.50
CA ALA A 41 17.24 -0.72 10.51
C ALA A 41 18.13 0.46 10.94
N ALA A 42 18.57 1.31 10.01
CA ALA A 42 19.34 2.51 10.29
C ALA A 42 18.54 3.55 11.09
N ILE A 43 17.25 3.75 10.80
CA ILE A 43 16.37 4.60 11.62
C ILE A 43 16.23 4.03 13.03
N ARG A 44 16.08 2.70 13.17
CA ARG A 44 15.96 2.07 14.49
C ARG A 44 17.23 2.26 15.33
N LEU A 45 18.40 2.03 14.74
CA LEU A 45 19.69 2.08 15.43
C LEU A 45 20.23 3.50 15.61
N ALA A 46 19.99 4.37 14.62
CA ALA A 46 20.66 5.66 14.49
C ALA A 46 19.69 6.79 14.09
N GLY A 47 18.39 6.69 14.38
CA GLY A 47 17.38 7.63 13.85
C GLY A 47 17.58 9.11 14.22
N GLY A 48 18.34 9.43 15.28
CA GLY A 48 18.78 10.80 15.55
C GLY A 48 19.78 11.33 14.52
N LEU A 49 20.75 10.49 14.12
CA LEU A 49 21.72 10.81 13.06
C LEU A 49 21.03 10.89 11.70
N VAL A 50 20.12 9.96 11.40
CA VAL A 50 19.34 9.97 10.13
C VAL A 50 18.46 11.22 10.05
N ALA A 51 17.75 11.58 11.12
CA ALA A 51 16.97 12.81 11.16
C ALA A 51 17.84 14.05 10.92
N SER A 52 19.00 14.16 11.58
CA SER A 52 19.92 15.30 11.40
C SER A 52 20.55 15.36 10.00
N PHE A 53 20.75 14.22 9.35
CA PHE A 53 21.24 14.15 7.97
C PHE A 53 20.18 14.66 6.99
N PHE A 54 18.94 14.20 7.12
CA PHE A 54 17.84 14.67 6.28
C PHE A 54 17.49 16.14 6.56
N GLU A 55 17.51 16.59 7.82
CA GLU A 55 17.34 18.00 8.18
C GLU A 55 18.42 18.88 7.50
N LYS A 56 19.69 18.45 7.50
CA LYS A 56 20.77 19.19 6.83
C LYS A 56 20.69 19.13 5.31
N SER A 57 20.37 17.98 4.72
CA SER A 57 20.31 17.83 3.26
C SER A 57 19.09 18.52 2.66
N ILE A 58 17.93 18.45 3.31
CA ILE A 58 16.69 19.08 2.85
C ILE A 58 16.62 20.55 3.29
N GLY A 59 17.26 20.93 4.39
CA GLY A 59 17.31 22.31 4.88
C GLY A 59 18.01 23.27 3.90
N ILE A 60 18.85 22.74 3.01
CA ILE A 60 19.44 23.51 1.89
C ILE A 60 18.37 23.95 0.88
N LEU A 61 17.26 23.20 0.78
CA LEU A 61 16.17 23.46 -0.16
C LEU A 61 14.93 24.08 0.51
N SER A 62 14.60 23.69 1.75
CA SER A 62 13.50 24.24 2.55
C SER A 62 13.62 23.83 4.02
N GLU A 63 13.68 24.81 4.93
CA GLU A 63 13.70 24.56 6.39
C GLU A 63 12.39 23.93 6.90
N THR A 64 11.24 24.30 6.32
CA THR A 64 9.93 23.76 6.71
C THR A 64 9.81 22.28 6.34
N LEU A 65 10.23 21.91 5.12
CA LEU A 65 10.21 20.52 4.67
C LEU A 65 11.23 19.67 5.46
N ALA A 66 12.39 20.23 5.76
CA ALA A 66 13.44 19.58 6.54
C ALA A 66 12.95 19.21 7.95
N THR A 67 12.30 20.15 8.63
CA THR A 67 11.76 19.96 9.99
C THR A 67 10.63 18.94 9.98
N ALA A 68 9.70 19.03 9.01
CA ALA A 68 8.60 18.07 8.86
C ALA A 68 9.09 16.63 8.60
N VAL A 69 10.11 16.46 7.77
CA VAL A 69 10.73 15.15 7.51
C VAL A 69 11.47 14.64 8.75
N GLY A 70 12.21 15.50 9.44
CA GLY A 70 12.89 15.17 10.70
C GLY A 70 11.91 14.67 11.78
N ASP A 71 10.78 15.36 11.94
CA ASP A 71 9.73 14.96 12.88
C ASP A 71 9.05 13.64 12.48
N LYS A 72 8.80 13.42 11.18
CA LYS A 72 8.27 12.13 10.71
C LYS A 72 9.23 11.00 11.01
N ILE A 73 10.54 11.18 10.82
CA ILE A 73 11.58 10.18 11.12
C ILE A 73 11.65 9.92 12.64
N ARG A 74 11.59 10.97 13.47
CA ARG A 74 11.59 10.84 14.94
C ARG A 74 10.34 10.11 15.45
N ASN A 75 9.17 10.47 14.94
CA ASN A 75 7.90 9.82 15.29
C ASN A 75 7.88 8.36 14.84
N PHE A 76 8.38 8.08 13.64
CA PHE A 76 8.50 6.72 13.13
C PHE A 76 9.49 5.88 13.96
N ARG A 77 10.61 6.47 14.37
CA ARG A 77 11.55 5.83 15.33
C ARG A 77 10.87 5.54 16.66
N ALA A 78 10.09 6.48 17.21
CA ALA A 78 9.36 6.27 18.46
C ALA A 78 8.35 5.10 18.33
N GLY A 79 7.65 5.02 17.20
CA GLY A 79 6.79 3.87 16.86
C GLY A 79 7.59 2.55 16.78
N LEU A 80 8.72 2.53 16.07
CA LEU A 80 9.59 1.35 16.00
C LEU A 80 10.18 0.95 17.35
N ASN A 81 10.47 1.92 18.23
CA ASN A 81 11.00 1.70 19.57
C ASN A 81 9.93 1.24 20.56
N THR A 82 8.63 1.37 20.21
CA THR A 82 7.52 0.78 20.97
C THR A 82 7.55 -0.76 20.90
N LEU A 83 8.16 -1.34 19.86
CA LEU A 83 8.48 -2.77 19.81
C LEU A 83 9.61 -3.05 20.80
N ARG A 84 9.21 -3.46 22.02
CA ARG A 84 10.04 -3.61 23.22
C ARG A 84 11.23 -4.56 23.04
N SER A 85 11.20 -5.46 22.06
CA SER A 85 12.32 -6.37 21.76
C SER A 85 12.54 -6.61 20.26
N PRO A 86 13.77 -7.02 19.84
CA PRO A 86 14.02 -7.53 18.49
C PRO A 86 13.19 -8.77 18.14
N ALA A 87 12.79 -9.56 19.15
CA ALA A 87 11.91 -10.71 18.97
C ALA A 87 10.49 -10.28 18.56
N ASP A 88 9.94 -9.24 19.20
CA ASP A 88 8.63 -8.67 18.82
C ASP A 88 8.66 -8.11 17.40
N MET A 89 9.80 -7.53 17.00
CA MET A 89 10.00 -7.06 15.63
C MET A 89 10.06 -8.23 14.63
N LEU A 90 10.75 -9.31 14.97
CA LEU A 90 10.79 -10.51 14.13
C LEU A 90 9.41 -11.19 14.02
N LEU A 91 8.66 -11.25 15.13
CA LEU A 91 7.28 -11.75 15.13
C LEU A 91 6.37 -10.88 14.28
N THR A 92 6.48 -9.55 14.38
CA THR A 92 5.70 -8.61 13.56
C THR A 92 6.03 -8.75 12.08
N LEU A 93 7.32 -8.88 11.74
CA LEU A 93 7.77 -9.14 10.37
C LEU A 93 7.26 -10.48 9.86
N GLY A 94 7.38 -11.55 10.67
CA GLY A 94 6.91 -12.88 10.35
C GLY A 94 5.40 -12.92 10.12
N LEU A 95 4.62 -12.30 11.00
CA LEU A 95 3.17 -12.17 10.87
C LEU A 95 2.80 -11.40 9.60
N SER A 96 3.47 -10.28 9.32
CA SER A 96 3.23 -9.52 8.09
C SER A 96 3.50 -10.37 6.85
N LEU A 97 4.64 -11.07 6.80
CA LEU A 97 4.97 -11.98 5.68
C LEU A 97 3.94 -13.10 5.54
N ALA A 98 3.50 -13.69 6.65
CA ALA A 98 2.48 -14.73 6.67
C ALA A 98 1.15 -14.23 6.09
N MET A 99 0.69 -13.03 6.49
CA MET A 99 -0.50 -12.41 5.91
C MET A 99 -0.38 -12.24 4.39
N TRP A 100 0.77 -11.73 3.91
CA TRP A 100 0.99 -11.55 2.47
C TRP A 100 1.02 -12.88 1.69
N VAL A 101 1.60 -13.93 2.27
CA VAL A 101 1.56 -15.28 1.69
C VAL A 101 0.12 -15.78 1.60
N LEU A 102 -0.65 -15.67 2.69
CA LEU A 102 -2.05 -16.08 2.72
C LEU A 102 -2.90 -15.34 1.67
N ILE A 103 -2.74 -14.02 1.55
CA ILE A 103 -3.42 -13.22 0.53
C ILE A 103 -3.06 -13.72 -0.86
N THR A 104 -1.78 -13.95 -1.13
CA THR A 104 -1.37 -14.43 -2.46
C THR A 104 -1.92 -15.82 -2.77
N THR A 105 -1.93 -16.71 -1.78
CA THR A 105 -2.53 -18.04 -1.92
C THR A 105 -4.03 -17.94 -2.20
N ALA A 106 -4.74 -17.03 -1.54
CA ALA A 106 -6.15 -16.78 -1.83
C ALA A 106 -6.37 -16.30 -3.28
N TYR A 107 -5.49 -15.43 -3.79
CA TYR A 107 -5.55 -14.99 -5.19
C TYR A 107 -5.37 -16.17 -6.18
N LEU A 108 -4.40 -17.04 -5.91
CA LEU A 108 -4.15 -18.23 -6.73
C LEU A 108 -5.29 -19.22 -6.66
N GLN A 109 -5.75 -19.57 -5.46
CA GLN A 109 -6.80 -20.55 -5.27
C GLN A 109 -8.11 -20.08 -5.91
N THR A 110 -8.45 -18.80 -5.75
CA THR A 110 -9.64 -18.21 -6.37
C THR A 110 -9.54 -18.27 -7.89
N SER A 111 -8.40 -17.89 -8.47
CA SER A 111 -8.23 -17.92 -9.93
C SER A 111 -8.27 -19.35 -10.47
N ARG A 112 -7.61 -20.29 -9.79
CA ARG A 112 -7.59 -21.70 -10.20
C ARG A 112 -8.93 -22.43 -10.03
N ALA A 113 -9.86 -21.86 -9.28
CA ALA A 113 -11.21 -22.39 -9.15
C ALA A 113 -12.04 -22.22 -10.43
N PHE A 114 -11.63 -21.33 -11.34
CA PHE A 114 -12.27 -21.15 -12.64
C PHE A 114 -11.80 -22.22 -13.63
N THR A 115 -12.69 -22.62 -14.55
CA THR A 115 -12.41 -23.62 -15.59
C THR A 115 -11.72 -23.03 -16.82
N ASP A 116 -11.57 -21.70 -16.88
CA ASP A 116 -10.82 -21.02 -17.93
C ASP A 116 -9.35 -21.50 -17.92
N PRO A 117 -8.78 -21.91 -19.08
CA PRO A 117 -7.43 -22.47 -19.12
C PRO A 117 -6.33 -21.54 -18.59
N GLN A 118 -6.46 -20.22 -18.81
CA GLN A 118 -5.47 -19.24 -18.38
C GLN A 118 -5.54 -19.01 -16.86
N LEU A 119 -6.76 -18.94 -16.31
CA LEU A 119 -6.97 -18.82 -14.86
C LEU A 119 -6.59 -20.10 -14.09
N HIS A 120 -6.92 -21.27 -14.64
CA HIS A 120 -6.61 -22.55 -14.02
C HIS A 120 -5.10 -22.86 -14.01
N ALA A 121 -4.38 -22.44 -15.05
CA ALA A 121 -2.93 -22.60 -15.15
C ALA A 121 -2.14 -21.52 -14.39
N MET A 122 -2.81 -20.59 -13.69
CA MET A 122 -2.15 -19.41 -13.14
C MET A 122 -1.07 -19.78 -12.12
N THR A 123 0.13 -19.25 -12.35
CA THR A 123 1.33 -19.50 -11.55
C THR A 123 1.44 -18.51 -10.38
N LEU A 124 2.25 -18.86 -9.38
CA LEU A 124 2.55 -17.97 -8.24
C LEU A 124 3.07 -16.60 -8.69
N ALA A 125 3.88 -16.57 -9.75
CA ALA A 125 4.40 -15.33 -10.32
C ALA A 125 3.31 -14.43 -10.89
N GLN A 126 2.38 -15.00 -11.67
CA GLN A 126 1.24 -14.28 -12.22
C GLN A 126 0.32 -13.77 -11.10
N GLY A 127 0.09 -14.58 -10.05
CA GLY A 127 -0.65 -14.17 -8.86
C GLY A 127 0.00 -13.01 -8.11
N MET A 128 1.33 -13.00 -8.00
CA MET A 128 2.07 -11.87 -7.39
C MET A 128 1.92 -10.60 -8.23
N VAL A 129 2.08 -10.69 -9.56
CA VAL A 129 1.88 -9.56 -10.49
C VAL A 129 0.47 -9.00 -10.38
N LEU A 130 -0.54 -9.88 -10.35
CA LEU A 130 -1.94 -9.52 -10.16
C LEU A 130 -2.18 -8.82 -8.81
N MET A 131 -1.58 -9.32 -7.73
CA MET A 131 -1.68 -8.70 -6.41
C MET A 131 -1.04 -7.30 -6.41
N ALA A 132 0.14 -7.14 -6.99
CA ALA A 132 0.81 -5.83 -7.06
C ALA A 132 0.05 -4.83 -7.94
N SER A 133 -0.50 -5.25 -9.07
CA SER A 133 -1.33 -4.39 -9.92
C SER A 133 -2.62 -3.99 -9.22
N SER A 134 -3.24 -4.89 -8.43
CA SER A 134 -4.41 -4.58 -7.61
C SER A 134 -4.11 -3.61 -6.45
N GLY A 135 -2.88 -3.63 -5.92
CA GLY A 135 -2.43 -2.65 -4.92
C GLY A 135 -2.39 -1.23 -5.47
N VAL A 136 -1.92 -1.05 -6.72
CA VAL A 136 -1.94 0.26 -7.40
C VAL A 136 -3.37 0.73 -7.65
N ALA A 137 -4.26 -0.18 -8.04
CA ALA A 137 -5.68 0.11 -8.21
C ALA A 137 -6.36 0.61 -6.91
N SER A 138 -5.82 0.25 -5.74
CA SER A 138 -6.36 0.64 -4.44
C SER A 138 -6.02 2.10 -4.05
N VAL A 139 -4.99 2.69 -4.66
CA VAL A 139 -4.56 4.09 -4.38
C VAL A 139 -5.51 5.12 -4.99
N ILE A 140 -6.26 4.75 -6.03
CA ILE A 140 -7.10 5.66 -6.83
C ILE A 140 -8.58 5.61 -6.37
N GLN A 141 -8.87 5.02 -5.22
CA GLN A 141 -10.26 4.74 -4.79
C GLN A 141 -10.86 5.88 -3.94
N LEU A 142 -12.00 6.44 -4.40
CA LEU A 142 -12.93 7.20 -3.56
C LEU A 142 -13.65 6.25 -2.56
N PRO A 143 -14.00 6.69 -1.34
CA PRO A 143 -14.67 5.82 -0.38
C PRO A 143 -15.99 5.25 -0.95
N VAL A 144 -16.21 3.95 -0.72
CA VAL A 144 -17.37 3.13 -1.15
C VAL A 144 -17.48 2.85 -2.67
N VAL A 145 -17.38 3.85 -3.55
CA VAL A 145 -17.50 3.63 -5.01
C VAL A 145 -16.25 2.96 -5.58
N GLY A 146 -15.07 3.20 -5.00
CA GLY A 146 -13.79 2.68 -5.47
C GLY A 146 -13.63 1.16 -5.36
N TRP A 147 -14.35 0.50 -4.45
CA TRP A 147 -14.20 -0.96 -4.22
C TRP A 147 -14.73 -1.80 -5.38
N PHE A 148 -15.82 -1.37 -6.02
CA PHE A 148 -16.33 -2.06 -7.21
C PHE A 148 -15.55 -1.67 -8.47
N THR A 149 -14.97 -0.47 -8.53
CA THR A 149 -14.01 -0.08 -9.59
C THR A 149 -12.79 -1.02 -9.62
N GLN A 150 -12.42 -1.60 -8.47
CA GLN A 150 -11.37 -2.61 -8.39
C GLN A 150 -11.67 -3.86 -9.23
N ILE A 151 -12.95 -4.25 -9.39
CA ILE A 151 -13.33 -5.37 -10.27
C ILE A 151 -12.92 -5.07 -11.70
N GLY A 152 -13.23 -3.88 -12.21
CA GLY A 152 -12.88 -3.47 -13.57
C GLY A 152 -11.38 -3.38 -13.79
N LEU A 153 -10.64 -2.84 -12.82
CA LEU A 153 -9.18 -2.73 -12.90
C LEU A 153 -8.49 -4.11 -12.87
N VAL A 154 -8.91 -5.00 -11.97
CA VAL A 154 -8.39 -6.36 -11.86
C VAL A 154 -8.78 -7.21 -13.07
N ALA A 155 -10.02 -7.11 -13.56
CA ALA A 155 -10.45 -7.75 -14.80
C ALA A 155 -9.65 -7.24 -16.01
N GLY A 156 -9.38 -5.94 -16.07
CA GLY A 156 -8.52 -5.34 -17.08
C GLY A 156 -7.10 -5.90 -17.07
N VAL A 157 -6.55 -6.22 -15.89
CA VAL A 157 -5.26 -6.91 -15.78
C VAL A 157 -5.34 -8.33 -16.33
N PHE A 158 -6.38 -9.10 -15.96
CA PHE A 158 -6.57 -10.46 -16.51
C PHE A 158 -6.65 -10.47 -18.03
N ILE A 159 -7.43 -9.56 -18.62
CA ILE A 159 -7.61 -9.47 -20.07
C ILE A 159 -6.33 -9.01 -20.75
N LYS A 160 -5.70 -7.93 -20.26
CA LYS A 160 -4.56 -7.30 -20.95
C LYS A 160 -3.23 -8.00 -20.72
N LEU A 161 -2.99 -8.54 -19.53
CA LEU A 161 -1.70 -9.16 -19.18
C LEU A 161 -1.72 -10.68 -19.32
N PHE A 162 -2.87 -11.32 -19.09
CA PHE A 162 -2.97 -12.77 -19.07
C PHE A 162 -3.87 -13.34 -20.18
N ALA A 163 -4.41 -12.49 -21.06
CA ALA A 163 -5.26 -12.87 -22.20
C ALA A 163 -6.44 -13.78 -21.80
N VAL A 164 -7.02 -13.54 -20.63
CA VAL A 164 -8.21 -14.25 -20.13
C VAL A 164 -9.45 -13.70 -20.82
N ASP A 165 -10.42 -14.58 -21.08
CA ASP A 165 -11.71 -14.17 -21.65
C ASP A 165 -12.43 -13.14 -20.76
N PRO A 166 -13.06 -12.08 -21.32
CA PRO A 166 -13.62 -10.99 -20.52
C PRO A 166 -14.66 -11.45 -19.49
N GLU A 167 -15.51 -12.41 -19.85
CA GLU A 167 -16.54 -12.94 -18.96
C GLU A 167 -15.92 -13.65 -17.75
N ALA A 168 -14.93 -14.52 -17.98
CA ALA A 168 -14.21 -15.23 -16.93
C ALA A 168 -13.35 -14.28 -16.09
N ALA A 169 -12.70 -13.28 -16.71
CA ALA A 169 -11.89 -12.26 -16.06
C ALA A 169 -12.71 -11.42 -15.08
N THR A 170 -13.89 -10.94 -15.49
CA THR A 170 -14.79 -10.16 -14.63
C THR A 170 -15.36 -11.00 -13.50
N ALA A 171 -15.78 -12.24 -13.78
CA ALA A 171 -16.27 -13.15 -12.75
C ALA A 171 -15.20 -13.50 -11.70
N CYS A 172 -13.97 -13.77 -12.15
CA CYS A 172 -12.83 -14.02 -11.28
C CYS A 172 -12.47 -12.78 -10.45
N ALA A 173 -12.40 -11.60 -11.06
CA ALA A 173 -12.13 -10.35 -10.34
C ALA A 173 -13.19 -10.02 -9.28
N ALA A 174 -14.47 -10.26 -9.57
CA ALA A 174 -15.56 -10.08 -8.61
C ALA A 174 -15.46 -11.09 -7.45
N THR A 175 -15.12 -12.34 -7.75
CA THR A 175 -14.93 -13.38 -6.73
C THR A 175 -13.73 -13.06 -5.84
N LEU A 176 -12.63 -12.55 -6.41
CA LEU A 176 -11.47 -12.08 -5.64
C LEU A 176 -11.85 -10.95 -4.69
N LEU A 177 -12.63 -9.96 -5.13
CA LEU A 177 -13.14 -8.90 -4.25
C LEU A 177 -13.98 -9.50 -3.11
N GLY A 178 -14.87 -10.43 -3.43
CA GLY A 178 -15.71 -11.12 -2.46
C GLY A 178 -14.88 -11.86 -1.39
N VAL A 179 -13.92 -12.66 -1.82
CA VAL A 179 -13.09 -13.49 -0.94
C VAL A 179 -12.13 -12.66 -0.10
N THR A 180 -11.52 -11.62 -0.67
CA THR A 180 -10.42 -10.89 0.00
C THR A 180 -10.87 -9.66 0.76
N PHE A 181 -12.02 -9.07 0.41
CA PHE A 181 -12.54 -7.85 1.07
C PHE A 181 -13.92 -8.02 1.69
N LEU A 182 -14.87 -8.73 1.05
CA LEU A 182 -16.23 -8.83 1.58
C LEU A 182 -16.40 -9.95 2.62
N SER A 183 -15.57 -10.99 2.58
CA SER A 183 -15.65 -12.14 3.50
C SER A 183 -15.45 -11.79 4.98
N ILE A 184 -14.75 -10.70 5.27
CA ILE A 184 -14.51 -10.24 6.64
C ILE A 184 -15.68 -9.44 7.22
N LEU A 185 -16.55 -8.89 6.37
CA LEU A 185 -17.72 -8.12 6.79
C LEU A 185 -18.65 -8.87 7.76
N PRO A 186 -19.07 -10.13 7.51
CA PRO A 186 -19.93 -10.85 8.45
C PRO A 186 -19.27 -11.04 9.81
N VAL A 187 -17.97 -11.36 9.84
CA VAL A 187 -17.22 -11.52 11.10
C VAL A 187 -17.14 -10.19 11.85
N GLY A 188 -16.82 -9.11 11.14
CA GLY A 188 -16.80 -7.76 11.71
C GLY A 188 -18.16 -7.30 12.23
N LEU A 189 -19.25 -7.64 11.53
CA LEU A 189 -20.60 -7.28 11.94
C LEU A 189 -21.04 -8.04 13.20
N VAL A 190 -20.74 -9.34 13.28
CA VAL A 190 -20.98 -10.13 14.50
C VAL A 190 -20.22 -9.53 15.68
N TRP A 191 -18.96 -9.13 15.48
CA TRP A 191 -18.16 -8.51 16.54
C TRP A 191 -18.68 -7.13 16.96
N ALA A 192 -19.07 -6.29 15.99
CA ALA A 192 -19.65 -4.97 16.25
C ALA A 192 -20.96 -5.07 17.06
N HIS A 193 -21.74 -6.14 16.83
CA HIS A 193 -22.94 -6.40 17.61
C HIS A 193 -22.62 -6.77 19.07
N ILE A 194 -21.62 -7.63 19.28
CA ILE A 194 -21.15 -8.04 20.63
C ILE A 194 -20.62 -6.84 21.43
N GLU A 195 -19.88 -5.95 20.78
CA GLU A 195 -19.27 -4.78 21.43
C GLU A 195 -20.19 -3.53 21.42
N HIS A 196 -21.44 -3.66 20.96
CA HIS A 196 -22.41 -2.56 20.86
C HIS A 196 -21.88 -1.31 20.12
N VAL A 197 -21.07 -1.55 19.08
CA VAL A 197 -20.45 -0.49 18.29
C VAL A 197 -21.48 0.07 17.30
N SER A 198 -21.74 1.38 17.37
CA SER A 198 -22.64 2.07 16.45
C SER A 198 -21.96 2.32 15.10
N LEU A 199 -22.34 1.54 14.08
CA LEU A 199 -21.84 1.70 12.70
C LEU A 199 -22.10 3.10 12.13
N ARG A 200 -23.18 3.76 12.55
CA ARG A 200 -23.52 5.13 12.14
C ARG A 200 -22.52 6.14 12.66
N LYS A 201 -22.06 5.97 13.91
CA LYS A 201 -21.06 6.86 14.51
C LYS A 201 -19.72 6.72 13.80
N ILE A 202 -19.31 5.48 13.50
CA ILE A 202 -18.06 5.19 12.77
C ILE A 202 -18.11 5.73 11.34
N ALA A 203 -19.25 5.63 10.66
CA ALA A 203 -19.40 6.16 9.31
C ALA A 203 -19.17 7.68 9.26
N ILE A 204 -19.75 8.41 10.21
CA ILE A 204 -19.58 9.86 10.34
C ILE A 204 -18.12 10.20 10.67
N GLU A 205 -17.49 9.48 11.60
CA GLU A 205 -16.09 9.70 11.98
C GLU A 205 -15.12 9.41 10.82
N SER A 206 -15.42 8.40 10.00
CA SER A 206 -14.63 8.05 8.81
C SER A 206 -14.77 9.07 7.69
N GLU A 207 -15.96 9.65 7.52
CA GLU A 207 -16.24 10.71 6.54
C GLU A 207 -15.45 11.99 6.91
N HIS A 208 -15.53 12.42 8.17
CA HIS A 208 -14.77 13.58 8.66
C HIS A 208 -13.26 13.35 8.57
N ALA A 209 -12.75 12.16 8.92
CA ALA A 209 -11.34 11.84 8.77
C ALA A 209 -10.88 11.86 7.29
N GLY A 210 -11.76 11.47 6.36
CA GLY A 210 -11.51 11.55 4.93
C GLY A 210 -11.45 12.99 4.43
N GLU A 211 -12.37 13.84 4.87
CA GLU A 211 -12.39 15.28 4.55
C GLU A 211 -11.17 16.02 5.13
N GLU A 212 -10.77 15.74 6.38
CA GLU A 212 -9.58 16.33 7.00
C GLU A 212 -8.29 16.00 6.23
N ILE A 213 -8.17 14.77 5.71
CA ILE A 213 -7.02 14.36 4.89
C ILE A 213 -7.05 15.09 3.53
N LEU A 214 -8.22 15.23 2.91
CA LEU A 214 -8.37 15.96 1.64
C LEU A 214 -8.04 17.44 1.80
N ASP A 215 -8.50 18.07 2.89
CA ASP A 215 -8.21 19.46 3.21
C ASP A 215 -6.74 19.68 3.56
N ALA A 216 -6.10 18.76 4.28
CA ALA A 216 -4.67 18.81 4.54
C ALA A 216 -3.82 18.69 3.24
N MET A 217 -4.30 17.93 2.26
CA MET A 217 -3.66 17.82 0.94
C MET A 217 -3.91 19.05 0.05
N ALA A 218 -5.06 19.72 0.20
CA ALA A 218 -5.40 20.92 -0.56
C ALA A 218 -4.77 22.21 0.02
N GLY A 219 -4.67 22.32 1.34
CA GLY A 219 -4.15 23.50 2.05
C GLY A 219 -2.66 23.77 1.82
N HIS A 220 -1.90 22.79 1.33
CA HIS A 220 -0.48 22.95 1.02
C HIS A 220 -0.22 23.73 -0.29
N ASN A 221 -1.27 24.15 -1.02
CA ASN A 221 -1.17 24.85 -2.30
C ASN A 221 -1.59 26.35 -2.25
N SER A 222 -1.86 26.91 -1.05
CA SER A 222 -2.41 28.27 -0.92
C SER A 222 -1.54 29.30 -0.18
N THR A 223 -0.36 28.95 0.34
CA THR A 223 0.51 29.91 1.04
C THR A 223 1.66 30.44 0.18
N HIS A 224 1.36 30.90 -1.04
CA HIS A 224 2.34 31.64 -1.82
C HIS A 224 1.69 32.67 -2.74
N HIS A 225 0.92 33.63 -2.19
CA HIS A 225 0.85 34.96 -2.80
C HIS A 225 0.34 36.01 -1.80
N ALA A 226 1.05 37.13 -1.80
CA ALA A 226 0.72 38.44 -1.26
C ALA A 226 0.98 38.70 0.24
N GLU A 227 2.24 39.03 0.55
CA GLU A 227 2.50 40.37 1.11
C GLU A 227 3.67 40.98 0.32
N PRO A 228 3.67 42.30 0.06
CA PRO A 228 4.45 43.11 0.99
C PRO A 228 3.90 44.53 1.27
N THR A 229 4.10 44.89 2.55
CA THR A 229 4.58 46.16 3.11
C THR A 229 3.61 47.32 3.41
N PRO A 230 3.71 47.88 4.64
CA PRO A 230 2.96 49.04 5.09
C PRO A 230 3.73 50.34 4.79
N SER A 231 3.05 51.37 4.27
CA SER A 231 3.57 52.73 4.25
C SER A 231 2.45 53.77 4.34
N SER A 232 2.22 54.30 5.54
CA SER A 232 2.33 55.73 5.84
C SER A 232 1.71 56.04 7.21
N THR A 233 2.53 56.66 8.05
CA THR A 233 2.21 57.29 9.33
C THR A 233 1.28 58.50 9.18
N PRO A 234 0.58 58.90 10.26
CA PRO A 234 -0.40 59.98 10.26
C PRO A 234 0.25 61.35 10.48
N GLU A 235 -0.22 62.37 9.76
CA GLU A 235 -0.54 63.74 10.24
C GLU A 235 -1.53 64.39 9.27
#